data_AF-A0A352RYK4-F1
#
_entry.id   AF-A0A352RYK4-F1
#
_cell.length_a   1.000
_cell.length_b   1.000
_cell.length_c   1.000
_cell.angle_alpha   90.00
_cell.angle_beta   90.00
_cell.angle_gamma   90.00
#
_symmetry.space_group_name_H-M   'P 1'
#
loop_
_entity.id
_entity.type
_entity.pdbx_description
1 polymer ?
#
loop_
_entity_poly.entity_id
_entity_poly.type
_entity_poly.pdbx_seq_one_letter_code
_entity_poly.pdbx_strand_id
1 'polypeptide(L)'
;WGVPMAFFIHKETGALHPRTPQLLEEVAKLVEKHGIEAWQTLDPKDLLGDEAAQYEKNRDTLDVWFDSGTTHWTVIRGSHRDELYDPAADLPDGRLADLYLEGSDQ
;
A
#
# COMPACT_ATOMS: atom_id res chain seq x y z
N TRP A 1 2.72 12.07 -7.73
CA TRP A 1 3.08 10.72 -8.22
C TRP A 1 3.46 9.93 -6.97
N GLY A 2 2.57 9.07 -6.49
CA GLY A 2 2.69 8.37 -5.19
C GLY A 2 1.75 7.17 -5.17
N VAL A 3 1.90 6.27 -4.19
CA VAL A 3 1.08 5.05 -4.11
C VAL A 3 -0.40 5.41 -3.92
N PRO A 4 -1.34 4.97 -4.76
CA PRO A 4 -2.75 5.29 -4.58
C PRO A 4 -3.31 4.66 -3.31
N MET A 5 -4.11 5.40 -2.54
CA MET A 5 -4.91 4.78 -1.49
C MET A 5 -6.10 4.06 -2.12
N ALA A 6 -6.00 2.73 -2.18
CA ALA A 6 -6.97 1.86 -2.86
C ALA A 6 -8.30 1.70 -2.09
N PHE A 7 -8.94 2.81 -1.74
CA PHE A 7 -10.22 2.85 -1.04
C PHE A 7 -11.37 3.16 -1.99
N PHE A 8 -12.53 2.58 -1.68
CA PHE A 8 -13.82 2.95 -2.25
C PHE A 8 -14.62 3.71 -1.21
N ILE A 9 -15.09 4.90 -1.58
CA ILE A 9 -15.85 5.80 -0.72
C ILE A 9 -17.28 5.90 -1.23
N HIS A 10 -18.26 5.78 -0.34
CA HIS A 10 -19.66 5.92 -0.69
C HIS A 10 -19.99 7.38 -1.02
N LYS A 11 -20.60 7.62 -2.18
CA LYS A 11 -20.80 8.98 -2.74
C LYS A 11 -21.64 9.90 -1.86
N GLU A 12 -22.62 9.34 -1.13
CA GLU A 12 -23.54 10.17 -0.32
C GLU A 12 -23.07 10.35 1.12
N THR A 13 -22.36 9.37 1.69
CA THR A 13 -22.06 9.33 3.12
C THR A 13 -20.61 9.65 3.43
N GLY A 14 -19.72 9.58 2.43
CA GLY A 14 -18.27 9.68 2.62
C GLY A 14 -17.67 8.50 3.39
N ALA A 15 -18.45 7.47 3.69
CA ALA A 15 -17.97 6.31 4.43
C ALA A 15 -17.16 5.35 3.53
N LEU A 16 -16.17 4.69 4.12
CA LEU A 16 -15.44 3.62 3.46
C LEU A 16 -16.36 2.43 3.17
N HIS A 17 -16.07 1.71 2.09
CA HIS A 17 -16.78 0.48 1.76
C HIS A 17 -16.65 -0.56 2.89
N PRO A 18 -17.73 -1.25 3.33
CA PRO A 18 -17.67 -2.21 4.44
C PRO A 18 -16.64 -3.34 4.25
N ARG A 19 -16.42 -3.73 3.00
CA ARG A 19 -15.42 -4.74 2.57
C ARG A 19 -13.99 -4.21 2.36
N THR A 20 -13.65 -3.04 2.93
CA THR A 20 -12.35 -2.38 2.71
C THR A 20 -11.13 -3.31 2.84
N PRO A 21 -10.97 -4.13 3.89
CA PRO A 21 -9.79 -5.00 4.01
C PRO A 21 -9.65 -6.02 2.87
N GLN A 22 -10.77 -6.55 2.37
CA GLN A 22 -10.79 -7.54 1.30
C GLN A 22 -10.46 -6.89 -0.04
N LEU A 23 -11.04 -5.72 -0.32
CA LEU A 23 -10.79 -4.96 -1.53
C LEU A 23 -9.34 -4.47 -1.62
N LEU A 24 -8.76 -4.06 -0.49
CA LEU A 24 -7.33 -3.69 -0.43
C LEU A 24 -6.42 -4.85 -0.85
N GLU A 25 -6.69 -6.05 -0.35
CA GLU A 25 -5.93 -7.25 -0.70
C GLU A 25 -6.07 -7.62 -2.19
N GLU A 26 -7.27 -7.51 -2.75
CA GLU A 26 -7.51 -7.75 -4.18
C GLU A 26 -6.77 -6.74 -5.06
N VAL A 27 -6.80 -5.46 -4.69
CA VAL A 27 -6.06 -4.41 -5.38
C VAL A 27 -4.55 -4.61 -5.23
N ALA A 28 -4.07 -4.99 -4.05
CA ALA A 28 -2.65 -5.26 -3.82
C ALA A 28 -2.13 -6.36 -4.77
N LYS A 29 -2.88 -7.45 -4.94
CA LYS A 29 -2.55 -8.53 -5.90
C LYS A 29 -2.56 -8.06 -7.35
N LEU A 30 -3.52 -7.21 -7.71
CA LEU A 30 -3.57 -6.59 -9.04
C LEU A 30 -2.33 -5.72 -9.29
N VAL A 31 -1.96 -4.88 -8.32
CA VAL A 31 -0.79 -4.00 -8.39
C VAL A 31 0.52 -4.78 -8.41
N GLU A 32 0.63 -5.86 -7.64
CA GLU A 32 1.80 -6.75 -7.66
C GLU A 32 2.05 -7.33 -9.07
N LYS A 33 0.97 -7.72 -9.76
CA LYS A 33 1.06 -8.36 -11.08
C LYS A 33 1.18 -7.37 -12.24
N HIS A 34 0.48 -6.24 -12.16
CA HIS A 34 0.29 -5.32 -13.28
C HIS A 34 0.88 -3.92 -13.05
N GLY A 35 1.52 -3.71 -11.90
CA GLY A 35 2.06 -2.42 -11.48
C GLY A 35 0.98 -1.46 -10.98
N ILE A 36 1.43 -0.28 -10.55
CA ILE A 36 0.58 0.75 -9.92
C ILE A 36 -0.53 1.29 -10.84
N GLU A 37 -0.29 1.25 -12.16
CA GLU A 37 -1.24 1.65 -13.19
C GLU A 37 -2.51 0.79 -13.17
N ALA A 38 -2.42 -0.44 -12.67
CA ALA A 38 -3.55 -1.35 -12.55
C ALA A 38 -4.67 -0.73 -11.70
N TRP A 39 -4.32 -0.06 -10.59
CA TRP A 39 -5.31 0.65 -9.80
C TRP A 39 -5.91 1.81 -10.59
N GLN A 40 -5.13 2.56 -11.37
CA GLN A 40 -5.68 3.70 -12.12
C GLN A 40 -6.71 3.24 -13.17
N THR A 41 -6.40 2.18 -13.90
CA THR A 41 -7.24 1.65 -14.98
C THR A 41 -8.38 0.74 -14.53
N LEU A 42 -8.37 0.29 -13.27
CA LEU A 42 -9.41 -0.59 -12.71
C LEU A 42 -10.79 0.08 -12.76
N ASP A 43 -11.77 -0.63 -13.34
CA ASP A 43 -13.18 -0.29 -13.24
C ASP A 43 -13.72 -0.77 -11.88
N PRO A 44 -14.31 0.11 -11.04
CA PRO A 44 -14.94 -0.30 -9.79
C PRO A 44 -15.95 -1.45 -9.94
N LYS A 45 -16.60 -1.59 -11.10
CA LYS A 45 -17.52 -2.70 -11.38
C LYS A 45 -16.87 -4.07 -11.30
N ASP A 46 -15.58 -4.17 -11.62
CA ASP A 46 -14.86 -5.45 -11.58
C ASP A 46 -14.72 -6.01 -10.16
N LEU A 47 -14.74 -5.13 -9.14
CA LEU A 47 -14.65 -5.53 -7.72
C LEU A 47 -15.97 -5.38 -6.95
N LEU A 48 -16.78 -4.37 -7.29
CA LEU A 48 -17.98 -4.00 -6.56
C LEU A 48 -19.28 -4.45 -7.25
N GLY A 49 -19.23 -4.87 -8.52
CA GLY A 49 -20.40 -5.26 -9.29
C GLY A 49 -21.44 -4.14 -9.36
N ASP A 50 -22.69 -4.45 -9.03
CA ASP A 50 -23.82 -3.51 -9.08
C ASP A 50 -23.69 -2.35 -8.09
N GLU A 51 -23.00 -2.57 -6.97
CA GLU A 51 -22.79 -1.55 -5.94
C GLU A 51 -21.85 -0.45 -6.43
N ALA A 52 -21.04 -0.68 -7.47
CA ALA A 52 -20.08 0.27 -8.02
C ALA A 52 -20.69 1.65 -8.33
N ALA A 53 -21.97 1.72 -8.66
CA ALA A 53 -22.65 2.99 -8.92
C ALA A 53 -22.70 3.92 -7.69
N GLN A 54 -22.69 3.36 -6.48
CA GLN A 54 -22.79 4.08 -5.21
C GLN A 54 -21.42 4.51 -4.66
N TYR A 55 -20.33 3.99 -5.23
CA TYR A 55 -18.98 4.21 -4.73
C TYR A 55 -18.11 4.92 -5.76
N GLU A 56 -17.11 5.63 -5.27
CA GLU A 56 -16.03 6.21 -6.07
C GLU A 56 -14.67 5.80 -5.52
N LYS A 57 -13.69 5.68 -6.40
CA LYS A 57 -12.30 5.44 -6.01
C LYS A 57 -11.77 6.69 -5.33
N ASN A 58 -11.13 6.52 -4.18
CA ASN A 58 -10.38 7.61 -3.58
C ASN A 58 -9.29 8.05 -4.57
N ARG A 59 -9.24 9.36 -4.82
CA ARG A 59 -8.29 10.00 -5.75
C ARG A 59 -7.01 10.42 -5.03
N ASP A 60 -6.99 10.33 -3.71
CA ASP A 60 -5.86 10.67 -2.88
C ASP A 60 -4.75 9.62 -3.04
N THR A 61 -3.55 10.11 -3.28
CA THR A 61 -2.32 9.33 -3.23
C THR A 61 -1.77 9.35 -1.81
N LEU A 62 -1.27 8.22 -1.32
CA LEU A 62 -0.45 8.17 -0.12
C LEU A 62 0.67 9.19 -0.22
N ASP A 63 0.95 9.77 0.94
CA ASP A 63 2.04 10.71 1.12
C ASP A 63 3.38 10.00 0.89
N VAL A 64 4.29 10.67 0.19
CA VAL A 64 5.63 10.19 -0.15
C VAL A 64 6.46 9.81 1.09
N TRP A 65 6.10 10.38 2.25
CA TRP A 65 6.68 10.06 3.55
C TRP A 65 6.32 8.67 4.07
N PHE A 66 5.17 8.12 3.68
CA PHE A 66 4.82 6.74 4.02
C PHE A 66 5.64 5.75 3.19
N ASP A 67 5.85 6.06 1.91
CA ASP A 67 6.64 5.22 1.01
C ASP A 67 8.11 5.17 1.46
N SER A 68 8.71 6.30 1.89
CA SER A 68 10.08 6.30 2.43
C SER A 68 10.17 5.60 3.80
N GLY A 69 9.18 5.79 4.68
CA GLY A 69 9.15 5.20 6.02
C GLY A 69 9.02 3.67 6.07
N THR A 70 8.55 3.03 5.00
CA THR A 70 8.39 1.56 4.93
C THR A 70 9.55 0.83 4.23
N THR A 71 10.55 1.56 3.74
CA THR A 71 11.71 0.99 3.03
C THR A 71 12.50 -0.01 3.88
N HIS A 72 12.71 0.28 5.16
CA HIS A 72 13.40 -0.63 6.08
C HIS A 72 12.72 -2.01 6.19
N TRP A 73 11.42 -2.09 5.93
CA TRP A 73 10.67 -3.34 5.96
C TRP A 73 10.66 -4.01 4.58
N THR A 74 10.30 -3.25 3.55
CA THR A 74 10.06 -3.77 2.19
C THR A 74 11.36 -4.10 1.43
N VAL A 75 12.46 -3.37 1.68
CA VAL A 75 13.75 -3.62 1.03
C VAL A 75 14.50 -4.72 1.76
N ILE A 76 14.65 -4.60 3.09
CA ILE A 76 15.45 -5.52 3.89
C ILE A 76 14.79 -6.90 3.93
N ARG A 77 13.46 -7.01 4.03
CA ARG A 77 12.77 -8.32 3.99
C ARG A 77 12.33 -8.74 2.59
N GLY A 78 12.38 -7.85 1.61
CA GLY A 78 11.91 -8.10 0.25
C GLY A 78 13.05 -8.12 -0.74
N SER A 79 13.27 -7.02 -1.45
CA SER A 79 14.14 -6.97 -2.63
C SER A 79 15.61 -7.33 -2.35
N HIS A 80 16.11 -7.13 -1.14
CA HIS A 80 17.49 -7.42 -0.74
C HIS A 80 17.56 -8.38 0.45
N ARG A 81 16.53 -9.22 0.61
CA ARG A 81 16.42 -10.15 1.73
C ARG A 81 17.65 -11.04 1.89
N ASP A 82 18.16 -11.58 0.80
CA ASP A 82 19.27 -12.53 0.86
C ASP A 82 20.60 -11.88 1.28
N GLU A 83 20.69 -10.54 1.20
CA GLU A 83 21.90 -9.77 1.53
C GLU A 83 21.79 -9.04 2.87
N LEU A 84 20.59 -8.58 3.24
CA LEU A 84 20.40 -7.65 4.36
C LEU A 84 19.56 -8.23 5.52
N TYR A 85 18.80 -9.30 5.32
CA TYR A 85 17.90 -9.82 6.35
C TYR A 85 18.60 -10.78 7.31
N ASP A 86 18.47 -10.51 8.62
CA ASP A 86 18.82 -11.42 9.70
C ASP A 86 17.54 -11.89 10.41
N PRO A 87 17.26 -13.20 10.54
CA PRO A 87 16.15 -13.71 11.34
C PRO A 87 16.16 -13.23 12.81
N ALA A 88 17.31 -12.89 13.38
CA ALA A 88 17.41 -12.31 14.73
C ALA A 88 16.75 -10.92 14.82
N ALA A 89 16.56 -10.23 13.70
CA ALA A 89 15.83 -8.97 13.64
C ALA A 89 14.33 -9.10 13.93
N ASP A 90 13.80 -10.33 13.97
CA ASP A 90 12.38 -10.61 14.24
C ASP A 90 12.07 -10.82 15.74
N LEU A 91 13.10 -10.82 16.58
CA LEU A 91 12.97 -10.89 18.03
C LEU A 91 12.44 -9.55 18.60
N PRO A 92 11.86 -9.53 19.81
CA PRO A 92 11.32 -8.31 20.42
C PRO A 92 12.31 -7.14 20.54
N ASP A 93 13.61 -7.45 20.61
CA ASP A 93 14.73 -6.49 20.65
C ASP A 93 15.53 -6.42 19.34
N GLY A 94 15.11 -7.20 18.33
CA GLY A 94 15.71 -7.23 17.00
C GLY A 94 15.55 -5.90 16.27
N ARG A 95 16.53 -5.59 15.42
CA ARG A 95 16.53 -4.39 14.58
C ARG A 95 16.78 -4.78 13.14
N LEU A 96 16.00 -4.21 12.22
CA LEU A 96 16.20 -4.42 10.79
C LEU A 96 17.38 -3.62 10.24
N ALA A 97 17.79 -2.54 10.92
CA ALA A 97 18.96 -1.75 10.57
C ALA A 97 19.70 -1.31 11.84
N ASP A 98 21.03 -1.39 11.82
CA ASP A 98 21.88 -0.91 12.91
C ASP A 98 22.01 0.62 12.93
N LEU A 99 21.97 1.25 11.76
CA LEU A 99 22.12 2.69 11.57
C LEU A 99 21.34 3.16 10.34
N TYR A 100 20.59 4.26 10.49
CA TYR A 100 19.98 5.02 9.39
C TYR A 100 20.68 6.37 9.29
N LEU A 101 21.14 6.75 8.11
CA LEU A 101 21.82 8.02 7.86
C LEU A 101 21.08 8.78 6.77
N GLU A 102 20.53 9.93 7.15
CA GLU A 102 19.72 10.78 6.27
C GLU A 102 20.18 12.25 6.39
N GLY A 103 19.73 13.10 5.47
CA GLY A 103 19.95 14.55 5.50
C GLY A 103 19.24 15.24 6.67
N SER A 104 19.61 16.49 6.99
CA SER A 104 19.02 17.23 8.12
C SER A 104 17.56 17.64 7.93
N ASP A 105 17.02 17.47 6.73
CA ASP A 105 15.66 17.81 6.29
C ASP A 105 14.75 16.59 6.12
N GLN A 106 15.24 15.38 6.42
CA GLN A 106 14.47 14.15 6.59
C GLN A 106 14.00 14.01 8.05
#